data_AF-A0A932YC31-F1
#
_entry.id   AF-A0A932YC31-F1
#
_cell.length_a   1.000
_cell.length_b   1.000
_cell.length_c   1.000
_cell.angle_alpha   90.00
_cell.angle_beta   90.00
_cell.angle_gamma   90.00
#
_symmetry.space_group_name_H-M   'P 1'
#
loop_
_entity.id
_entity.type
_entity.pdbx_description
1 polymer ?
#
loop_
_entity_poly.entity_id
_entity_poly.type
_entity_poly.pdbx_seq_one_letter_code
_entity_poly.pdbx_strand_id
1 'polypeptide(L)'
;MWNLNDLKKIKYLKPYVYFVEFDNGAKGEVDLSYLLIKGPVFKPLKNTKLFSSARIEGGTITWPNGADLAPETLYEAIQKRPTNH
;
A
#
# COMPACT_ATOMS: atom_id res chain seq x y z
N MET A 1 -15.44 -10.18 -14.14
CA MET A 1 -14.55 -10.87 -13.17
C MET A 1 -13.45 -9.90 -12.83
N TRP A 2 -13.36 -9.45 -11.59
CA TRP A 2 -12.25 -8.61 -11.16
C TRP A 2 -11.03 -9.53 -11.10
N ASN A 3 -10.15 -9.46 -12.10
CA ASN A 3 -8.83 -10.05 -12.00
C ASN A 3 -8.10 -9.24 -10.93
N LEU A 4 -8.10 -9.77 -9.70
CA LEU A 4 -7.29 -9.26 -8.62
C LEU A 4 -5.84 -9.52 -9.01
N ASN A 5 -5.20 -8.47 -9.51
CA ASN A 5 -3.80 -8.51 -9.86
C ASN A 5 -3.02 -8.65 -8.55
N ASP A 6 -2.14 -9.64 -8.48
CA ASP A 6 -1.32 -9.84 -7.29
C ASP A 6 -0.31 -8.70 -7.17
N LEU A 7 -0.15 -8.15 -5.97
CA LEU A 7 0.97 -7.27 -5.67
C LEU A 7 2.27 -8.06 -5.75
N LYS A 8 3.17 -7.70 -6.67
CA LYS A 8 4.45 -8.40 -6.88
C LYS A 8 5.64 -7.68 -6.29
N LYS A 9 5.59 -6.35 -6.20
CA LYS A 9 6.70 -5.56 -5.66
C LYS A 9 6.21 -4.37 -4.87
N ILE A 10 6.92 -4.10 -3.78
CA ILE A 10 6.81 -2.85 -3.02
C ILE A 10 8.19 -2.26 -2.83
N LYS A 11 8.27 -0.93 -2.84
CA LYS A 11 9.47 -0.19 -2.48
C LYS A 11 9.08 1.03 -1.66
N TYR A 12 9.60 1.11 -0.44
CA TYR A 12 9.44 2.31 0.37
C TYR A 12 10.20 3.47 -0.28
N LEU A 13 9.50 4.58 -0.53
CA LEU A 13 10.11 5.75 -1.17
C LEU A 13 10.40 6.86 -0.16
N LYS A 14 9.39 7.22 0.64
CA LYS A 14 9.42 8.32 1.61
C LYS A 14 8.33 8.10 2.65
N PRO A 15 8.28 8.87 3.76
CA PRO A 15 7.26 8.68 4.79
C PRO A 15 5.86 8.54 4.21
N TYR A 16 5.20 7.43 4.57
CA TYR A 16 3.85 7.06 4.14
C TYR A 16 3.66 6.73 2.66
N VAL A 17 4.71 6.78 1.83
CA VAL A 17 4.60 6.53 0.39
C VAL A 17 5.37 5.28 -0.03
N TYR A 18 4.66 4.40 -0.72
CA TYR A 18 5.21 3.21 -1.36
C TYR A 18 5.10 3.31 -2.87
N PHE A 19 6.11 2.81 -3.57
CA PHE A 19 5.96 2.36 -4.95
C PHE A 19 5.45 0.93 -4.94
N VAL A 20 4.45 0.64 -5.76
CA VAL A 20 3.83 -0.68 -5.92
C VAL A 20 3.85 -1.12 -7.37
N GLU A 21 4.01 -2.42 -7.60
CA GLU A 21 3.94 -3.05 -8.93
C GLU A 21 3.14 -4.34 -8.84
N PHE A 22 2.17 -4.47 -9.72
CA PHE A 22 1.26 -5.61 -9.86
C PHE A 22 1.71 -6.53 -11.00
N ASP A 23 1.24 -7.78 -11.00
CA ASP A 23 1.58 -8.77 -12.03
C ASP A 23 1.16 -8.41 -13.46
N ASN A 24 0.07 -7.66 -13.61
CA ASN A 24 -0.38 -7.13 -14.90
C ASN A 24 0.44 -5.95 -15.43
N GLY A 25 1.51 -5.57 -14.73
CA GLY A 25 2.39 -4.46 -15.07
C GLY A 25 1.89 -3.08 -14.60
N ALA A 26 0.72 -3.01 -13.95
CA ALA A 26 0.27 -1.77 -13.32
C ALA A 26 1.22 -1.40 -12.18
N LYS A 27 1.66 -0.14 -12.15
CA LYS A 27 2.61 0.34 -11.15
C LYS A 27 2.46 1.81 -10.87
N GLY A 28 2.79 2.22 -9.66
CA GLY A 28 2.63 3.61 -9.25
C GLY A 28 3.08 3.88 -7.82
N GLU A 29 3.11 5.17 -7.49
CA GLU A 29 3.30 5.62 -6.12
C GLU A 29 1.94 5.74 -5.44
N VAL A 30 1.85 5.27 -4.20
CA VAL A 30 0.66 5.33 -3.36
C VAL A 30 0.99 6.03 -2.05
N ASP A 31 0.21 7.05 -1.71
CA ASP A 31 0.25 7.70 -0.41
C ASP A 31 -0.71 6.98 0.54
N LEU A 32 -0.16 6.41 1.61
CA LEU A 32 -0.87 5.65 2.63
C LEU A 32 -0.97 6.42 3.96
N SER A 33 -0.72 7.73 3.97
CA SER A 33 -0.85 8.58 5.16
C SER A 33 -2.28 8.56 5.73
N TYR A 34 -3.29 8.33 4.89
CA TYR A 34 -4.68 8.15 5.30
C TYR A 34 -4.89 6.91 6.21
N LEU A 35 -3.97 5.94 6.23
CA LEU A 35 -4.08 4.79 7.13
C LEU A 35 -3.95 5.21 8.59
N LEU A 36 -3.24 6.30 8.90
CA LEU A 36 -3.02 6.75 10.28
C LEU A 36 -4.30 7.17 11.01
N ILE A 37 -5.36 7.46 10.24
CA ILE A 37 -6.70 7.79 10.75
C ILE A 37 -7.68 6.60 10.63
N LYS A 38 -7.28 5.52 9.95
CA LYS A 38 -8.10 4.30 9.84
C LYS A 38 -7.84 3.40 11.04
N GLY A 39 -8.71 3.45 12.05
CA GLY A 39 -8.75 2.48 13.14
C GLY A 39 -7.50 2.38 14.02
N PRO A 40 -7.53 1.56 15.09
CA PRO A 40 -6.43 1.43 16.03
C PRO A 40 -5.24 0.62 15.50
N VAL A 41 -5.46 -0.34 14.61
CA VAL A 41 -4.42 -1.26 14.10
C VAL A 41 -3.35 -0.54 13.26
N PHE A 42 -3.70 0.58 12.61
CA PHE A 42 -2.78 1.39 11.81
C PHE A 42 -2.11 2.52 12.62
N LYS A 43 -2.54 2.81 13.86
CA LYS A 43 -1.91 3.85 14.70
C LYS A 43 -0.40 3.63 14.93
N PRO A 44 0.09 2.39 15.15
CA PRO A 44 1.53 2.14 15.27
C PRO A 44 2.34 2.51 14.03
N LEU A 45 1.70 2.57 12.85
CA LEU A 45 2.35 2.94 11.59
C LEU A 45 2.80 4.41 11.52
N LYS A 46 2.43 5.25 12.52
CA LYS A 46 3.06 6.57 12.71
C LYS A 46 4.57 6.46 12.89
N ASN A 47 5.07 5.33 13.40
CA ASN A 47 6.49 5.05 13.45
C ASN A 47 6.99 4.69 12.04
N THR A 48 7.78 5.57 11.44
CA THR A 48 8.31 5.39 10.09
C THR A 48 9.16 4.13 9.92
N LYS A 49 9.84 3.66 10.98
CA LYS A 49 10.61 2.40 10.95
C LYS A 49 9.70 1.18 10.83
N LEU A 50 8.58 1.19 11.56
CA LEU A 50 7.56 0.14 11.42
C LEU A 50 6.93 0.24 10.04
N PHE A 51 6.55 1.45 9.63
CA PHE A 51 5.92 1.65 8.33
C PHE A 51 6.81 1.21 7.17
N SER A 52 8.12 1.47 7.20
CA SER A 52 9.08 1.09 6.15
C SER A 52 9.43 -0.41 6.14
N SER A 53 9.01 -1.16 7.17
CA SER A 53 9.24 -2.61 7.28
C SER A 53 8.14 -3.46 6.67
N ALA A 54 7.30 -2.87 5.81
CA ALA A 54 6.24 -3.59 5.12
C ALA A 54 6.83 -4.66 4.19
N ARG A 55 6.08 -5.74 4.02
CA ARG A 55 6.40 -6.87 3.13
C ARG A 55 5.15 -7.30 2.37
N ILE A 56 5.35 -8.10 1.32
CA ILE A 56 4.24 -8.72 0.59
C ILE A 56 3.99 -10.09 1.19
N GLU A 57 2.76 -10.36 1.61
CA GLU A 57 2.31 -11.68 2.05
C GLU A 57 0.96 -11.98 1.39
N GLY A 58 0.82 -13.13 0.73
CA GLY A 58 -0.46 -13.51 0.10
C GLY A 58 -1.02 -12.51 -0.92
N GLY A 59 -0.16 -11.70 -1.57
CA GLY A 59 -0.59 -10.68 -2.53
C GLY A 59 -1.04 -9.35 -1.91
N THR A 60 -0.95 -9.19 -0.58
CA THR A 60 -1.23 -7.93 0.14
C THR A 60 0.04 -7.34 0.74
N ILE A 61 0.04 -6.04 1.04
CA ILE A 61 1.08 -5.40 1.85
C ILE A 61 0.75 -5.60 3.33
N THR A 62 1.70 -6.14 4.09
CA THR A 62 1.56 -6.48 5.51
C THR A 62 2.71 -5.89 6.31
N TRP A 63 2.41 -5.43 7.52
CA TRP A 63 3.37 -4.90 8.47
C TRP A 63 3.58 -5.85 9.66
N PRO A 64 4.74 -5.81 10.35
CA PRO A 64 5.04 -6.71 11.47
C PRO A 64 4.07 -6.63 12.66
N ASN A 65 3.28 -5.56 12.77
CA ASN A 65 2.25 -5.41 13.79
C ASN A 65 0.93 -6.12 13.43
N GLY A 66 0.88 -6.87 12.32
CA GLY A 66 -0.31 -7.56 11.84
C GLY A 66 -1.28 -6.67 11.07
N ALA A 67 -0.94 -5.41 10.81
CA ALA A 67 -1.71 -4.59 9.89
C ALA A 67 -1.48 -5.07 8.45
N ASP A 68 -2.54 -5.13 7.66
CA ASP A 68 -2.50 -5.48 6.24
C ASP A 68 -3.35 -4.50 5.42
N LEU A 69 -3.03 -4.37 4.14
CA LEU A 69 -3.80 -3.55 3.21
C LEU A 69 -3.98 -4.29 1.90
N ALA A 70 -5.23 -4.63 1.61
CA ALA A 70 -5.59 -5.44 0.46
C ALA A 70 -5.15 -4.80 -0.89
N PRO A 71 -4.70 -5.60 -1.87
CA PRO A 71 -4.19 -5.11 -3.15
C PRO A 71 -5.18 -4.23 -3.92
N GLU A 72 -6.48 -4.42 -3.76
CA GLU A 72 -7.53 -3.59 -4.36
C GLU A 72 -7.44 -2.15 -3.89
N THR A 73 -7.13 -1.94 -2.61
CA THR A 73 -7.00 -0.59 -2.06
C THR A 73 -5.78 0.12 -2.66
N LEU A 74 -4.68 -0.61 -2.87
CA LEU A 74 -3.49 -0.10 -3.56
C LEU A 74 -3.80 0.19 -5.05
N TYR A 75 -4.55 -0.70 -5.70
CA TYR A 75 -4.94 -0.57 -7.10
C TYR A 75 -5.89 0.63 -7.31
N GLU A 76 -6.84 0.83 -6.40
CA GLU A 76 -7.67 2.03 -6.40
C GLU A 76 -6.84 3.29 -6.16
N ALA A 77 -5.85 3.27 -5.27
CA ALA A 77 -5.01 4.43 -4.98
C ALA A 77 -4.17 4.85 -6.19
N ILE A 78 -3.63 3.89 -6.96
CA ILE A 78 -2.90 4.21 -8.20
C ILE A 78 -3.83 4.75 -9.31
N GLN A 79 -5.09 4.26 -9.39
CA GLN A 79 -6.07 4.73 -10.36
C GLN A 79 -6.68 6.09 -10.00
N LYS A 80 -6.87 6.35 -8.70
CA LYS A 80 -7.37 7.61 -8.15
C LYS A 80 -6.29 8.70 -8.11
N ARG A 81 -5.15 8.54 -8.80
CA ARG A 81 -4.26 9.65 -9.10
C ARG A 81 -5.14 10.81 -9.57
N PRO A 82 -5.08 11.99 -8.94
CA PRO A 82 -5.85 13.12 -9.41
C PRO A 82 -5.33 13.41 -10.81
N THR A 83 -6.08 13.03 -11.83
CA THR A 83 -6.04 13.73 -13.10
C THR A 83 -6.37 15.16 -12.73
N ASN A 84 -5.34 16.02 -12.65
CA ASN A 84 -5.55 17.46 -12.71
C ASN A 84 -6.50 17.72 -13.90
N HIS A 85 -7.74 18.07 -13.60
CA HIS A 85 -8.55 18.90 -14.48
C HIS A 85 -8.28 20.35 -14.10
#